data_AF-A0A0V0HIH8-F1
#
_entry.id   AF-A0A0V0HIH8-F1
#
_cell.length_a   1.000
_cell.length_b   1.000
_cell.length_c   1.000
_cell.angle_alpha   90.00
_cell.angle_beta   90.00
_cell.angle_gamma   90.00
#
_symmetry.space_group_name_H-M   'P 1'
#
loop_
_entity.id
_entity.type
_entity.pdbx_description
1 polymer ?
#
loop_
_entity_poly.entity_id
_entity_poly.type
_entity_poly.pdbx_seq_one_letter_code
_entity_poly.pdbx_strand_id
1 'polypeptide(L)'
;MRKSFKDSLKALETDIQHANTLASDYPREYDGASLQMRLSYSPCAHIFLFLVQWTDCHFAGALGLLRIHIYKAYEDGKTSMYIHERKASIKQFYGVIFPSLLQLQRGITDIDDRKQREICATKYRRGDETSKGKLSEIEIEREEECGICMEMNTKVVLPSCNHSLCMKCYRNWRARSQSCPFCRDSLKRVDSGELWIYTNICDIKDLSTITRENMKRLLMYIDKLPVVYPDPALVSYHPNY
;
A
#
# COMPACT_ATOMS: atom_id res chain seq x y z
N MET A 1 33.12 4.03 3.54
CA MET A 1 33.45 3.99 4.98
C MET A 1 32.50 2.98 5.62
N ARG A 2 33.01 1.86 6.15
CA ARG A 2 32.17 0.81 6.76
C ARG A 2 31.54 1.44 8.02
N LYS A 3 30.21 1.58 8.08
CA LYS A 3 29.54 2.08 9.29
C LYS A 3 29.91 1.14 10.44
N SER A 4 30.36 1.67 11.57
CA SER A 4 30.62 0.84 12.74
C SER A 4 29.33 0.16 13.19
N PHE A 5 29.42 -0.95 13.93
CA PHE A 5 28.23 -1.59 14.50
C PHE A 5 27.34 -0.58 15.24
N LYS A 6 27.97 0.28 16.04
CA LYS A 6 27.32 1.36 16.80
C LYS A 6 26.58 2.36 15.90
N ASP A 7 27.19 2.78 14.79
CA ASP A 7 26.55 3.72 13.86
C ASP A 7 25.39 3.08 13.10
N SER A 8 25.54 1.81 12.70
CA SER A 8 24.47 1.05 12.02
C SER A 8 23.28 0.80 12.95
N LEU A 9 23.55 0.50 14.22
CA LEU A 9 22.54 0.31 15.26
C LEU A 9 21.77 1.61 15.52
N LYS A 10 22.48 2.74 15.66
CA LYS A 10 21.86 4.06 15.86
C LYS A 10 20.98 4.46 14.68
N ALA A 11 21.42 4.17 13.45
CA ALA A 11 20.62 4.40 12.26
C ALA A 11 19.33 3.56 12.28
N LEU A 12 19.43 2.26 12.63
CA LEU A 12 18.27 1.39 12.79
C LEU A 12 17.29 1.91 13.86
N GLU A 13 17.78 2.37 15.01
CA GLU A 13 16.94 2.95 16.06
C GLU A 13 16.22 4.22 15.59
N THR A 14 16.90 5.06 14.82
CA THR A 14 16.31 6.28 14.23
C THR A 14 15.23 5.92 13.22
N ASP A 15 15.45 4.91 12.39
CA ASP A 15 14.44 4.44 11.42
C ASP A 15 13.24 3.82 12.12
N ILE A 16 13.43 3.07 13.21
CA ILE A 16 12.35 2.55 14.05
C ILE A 16 11.54 3.69 14.66
N GLN A 17 12.20 4.74 15.18
CA GLN A 17 11.52 5.92 15.71
C GLN A 17 10.70 6.63 14.63
N HIS A 18 11.27 6.82 13.45
CA HIS A 18 10.55 7.39 12.31
C HIS A 18 9.34 6.52 11.96
N ALA A 19 9.50 5.20 11.89
CA ALA A 19 8.39 4.27 11.62
C ALA A 19 7.27 4.39 12.67
N ASN A 20 7.60 4.60 13.94
CA ASN A 20 6.61 4.85 15.00
C ASN A 20 5.87 6.17 14.81
N THR A 21 6.56 7.24 14.41
CA THR A 21 5.92 8.52 14.07
C THR A 21 4.97 8.37 12.88
N LEU A 22 5.35 7.59 11.86
CA LEU A 22 4.44 7.30 10.74
C LEU A 22 3.22 6.51 11.20
N ALA A 23 3.42 5.56 12.10
CA ALA A 23 2.35 4.70 12.59
C ALA A 23 1.37 5.41 13.56
N SER A 24 1.80 6.48 14.24
CA SER A 24 0.94 7.22 15.17
C SER A 24 -0.19 8.00 14.49
N ASP A 25 -0.08 8.27 13.20
CA ASP A 25 -1.08 9.04 12.44
C ASP A 25 -2.32 8.20 12.07
N TYR A 26 -2.33 6.89 12.34
CA TYR A 26 -3.38 5.96 11.88
C TYR A 26 -4.17 5.21 12.98
N PRO A 27 -4.52 5.81 14.15
CA PRO A 27 -5.16 5.07 15.25
C PRO A 27 -6.59 4.61 14.92
N ARG A 28 -7.29 5.28 13.99
CA ARG A 28 -8.70 4.99 13.65
C ARG A 28 -8.91 3.64 12.97
N GLU A 29 -7.91 3.10 12.29
CA GLU A 29 -8.03 1.83 11.54
C GLU A 29 -7.62 0.61 12.37
N TYR A 30 -7.16 0.81 13.61
CA TYR A 30 -6.62 -0.23 14.46
C TYR A 30 -7.27 -0.24 15.86
N ASP A 31 -8.59 -0.14 15.90
CA ASP A 31 -9.39 -0.25 17.14
C ASP A 31 -8.99 0.77 18.21
N GLY A 32 -8.53 1.95 17.79
CA GLY A 32 -8.05 3.01 18.69
C GLY A 32 -6.63 2.82 19.22
N ALA A 33 -5.91 1.76 18.82
CA ALA A 33 -4.50 1.57 19.16
C ALA A 33 -3.56 2.16 18.09
N SER A 34 -2.44 2.71 18.54
CA SER A 34 -1.28 3.02 17.69
C SER A 34 -0.37 1.80 17.58
N LEU A 35 0.23 1.59 16.40
CA LEU A 35 1.25 0.56 16.21
C LEU A 35 2.60 1.12 16.67
N GLN A 36 3.30 0.41 17.55
CA GLN A 36 4.63 0.79 18.00
C GLN A 36 5.64 -0.34 17.80
N MET A 37 6.89 0.05 17.61
CA MET A 37 8.03 -0.80 17.33
C MET A 37 9.18 -0.45 18.26
N ARG A 38 9.87 -1.47 18.76
CA ARG A 38 11.08 -1.31 19.56
C ARG A 38 12.15 -2.32 19.18
N LEU A 39 13.40 -1.92 19.31
CA LEU A 39 14.52 -2.84 19.17
C LEU A 39 14.61 -3.71 20.44
N SER A 40 14.83 -5.01 20.23
CA SER A 40 14.95 -6.02 21.27
C SER A 40 16.22 -6.85 21.05
N TYR A 41 16.89 -7.14 22.16
CA TYR A 41 18.11 -7.93 22.19
C TYR A 41 17.78 -9.34 22.68
N SER A 42 18.30 -10.35 21.98
CA SER A 42 18.23 -11.74 22.45
C SER A 42 18.94 -11.88 23.81
N PRO A 43 18.51 -12.80 24.69
CA PRO A 43 19.24 -13.13 25.90
C PRO A 43 20.71 -13.45 25.62
N CYS A 44 21.06 -14.06 24.48
CA CYS A 44 22.46 -14.35 24.16
C CYS A 44 23.25 -13.15 23.60
N ALA A 45 22.61 -11.99 23.37
CA ALA A 45 23.26 -10.83 22.76
C ALA A 45 24.43 -10.31 23.60
N HIS A 46 24.29 -10.23 24.92
CA HIS A 46 25.37 -9.77 25.79
C HIS A 46 26.63 -10.67 25.73
N ILE A 47 26.47 -11.94 25.34
CA ILE A 47 27.57 -12.89 25.19
C ILE A 47 28.23 -12.74 23.81
N PHE A 48 27.46 -12.53 22.73
CA PHE A 48 27.98 -12.63 21.36
C PHE A 48 28.19 -11.28 20.65
N LEU A 49 27.72 -10.16 21.22
CA LEU A 49 27.83 -8.85 20.58
C LEU A 49 29.28 -8.39 20.36
N PHE A 50 30.23 -8.86 21.18
CA PHE A 50 31.65 -8.52 21.01
C PHE A 50 32.22 -9.05 19.67
N LEU A 51 31.69 -10.17 19.17
CA LEU A 51 32.14 -10.79 17.91
C LEU A 51 31.72 -9.98 16.67
N VAL A 52 30.71 -9.13 16.81
CA VAL A 52 30.08 -8.41 15.68
C VAL A 52 30.35 -6.90 15.70
N GLN A 53 31.20 -6.41 16.61
CA GLN A 53 31.54 -4.98 16.75
C GLN A 53 32.10 -4.36 15.45
N TRP A 54 32.76 -5.16 14.63
CA TRP A 54 33.38 -4.75 13.36
C TRP A 54 32.45 -4.92 12.14
N THR A 55 31.19 -5.29 12.38
CA THR A 55 30.19 -5.59 11.34
C THR A 55 28.95 -4.71 11.47
N ASP A 56 28.08 -4.72 10.46
CA ASP A 56 26.80 -4.01 10.50
C ASP A 56 25.79 -4.76 11.39
N CYS A 57 24.90 -4.04 12.07
CA CYS A 57 23.77 -4.58 12.83
C CYS A 57 22.89 -5.57 12.04
N HIS A 58 22.87 -5.49 10.71
CA HIS A 58 22.21 -6.49 9.85
C HIS A 58 22.75 -7.92 10.08
N PHE A 59 24.06 -8.06 10.31
CA PHE A 59 24.68 -9.35 10.59
C PHE A 59 24.24 -9.88 11.96
N ALA A 60 24.25 -9.03 12.99
CA ALA A 60 23.70 -9.38 14.31
C ALA A 60 22.20 -9.74 14.25
N GLY A 61 21.44 -9.06 13.38
CA GLY A 61 20.05 -9.41 13.08
C GLY A 61 19.91 -10.77 12.38
N ALA A 62 20.79 -11.11 11.45
CA ALA A 62 20.80 -12.41 10.78
C ALA A 62 21.08 -13.55 11.76
N LEU A 63 22.01 -13.34 12.71
CA LEU A 63 22.31 -14.25 13.81
C LEU A 63 21.19 -14.32 14.88
N GLY A 64 20.18 -13.46 14.79
CA GLY A 64 19.08 -13.43 15.75
C GLY A 64 19.42 -12.77 17.09
N LEU A 65 20.54 -12.05 17.19
CA LEU A 65 20.91 -11.26 18.37
C LEU A 65 20.03 -10.01 18.49
N LEU A 66 19.57 -9.47 17.36
CA LEU A 66 18.70 -8.30 17.26
C LEU A 66 17.38 -8.65 16.58
N ARG A 67 16.27 -8.18 17.17
CA ARG A 67 14.91 -8.35 16.66
C ARG A 67 14.13 -7.08 16.91
N ILE A 68 13.12 -6.83 16.07
CA ILE A 68 12.22 -5.69 16.22
C ILE A 68 10.91 -6.24 16.74
N HIS A 69 10.49 -5.75 17.88
CA HIS A 69 9.22 -6.13 18.47
C HIS A 69 8.17 -5.09 18.11
N ILE A 70 6.99 -5.56 17.73
CA ILE A 70 5.87 -4.74 17.27
C ILE A 70 4.70 -4.99 18.21
N TYR A 71 4.10 -3.94 18.76
CA TYR A 71 3.02 -4.05 19.73
C TYR A 71 1.98 -2.95 19.50
N LYS A 72 0.79 -3.15 20.08
CA LYS A 72 -0.29 -2.16 20.09
C LYS A 72 -0.12 -1.27 21.33
N ALA A 73 -0.22 0.04 21.18
CA ALA A 73 -0.20 1.01 22.28
C ALA A 73 -1.50 1.83 22.26
N TYR A 74 -2.24 1.81 23.37
CA TYR A 74 -3.50 2.55 23.56
C TYR A 74 -3.25 3.83 24.35
N GLU A 75 -3.99 4.91 24.07
CA GLU A 75 -3.79 6.23 24.70
C GLU A 75 -4.05 6.25 26.21
N ASP A 76 -4.86 5.32 26.73
CA ASP A 76 -5.27 5.30 28.15
C ASP A 76 -4.16 4.91 29.15
N GLY A 77 -2.94 4.60 28.70
CA GLY A 77 -1.81 4.22 29.56
C GLY A 77 -2.01 2.93 30.39
N LYS A 78 -3.24 2.43 30.49
CA LYS A 78 -3.62 1.16 31.11
C LYS A 78 -3.44 0.01 30.13
N THR A 79 -2.21 -0.47 30.12
CA THR A 79 -1.83 -1.89 30.02
C THR A 79 -2.57 -2.75 28.98
N SER A 80 -1.99 -2.82 27.79
CA SER A 80 -1.96 -4.08 27.02
C SER A 80 -0.63 -4.27 26.26
N MET A 81 0.49 -3.73 26.79
CA MET A 81 1.84 -3.91 26.23
C MET A 81 2.23 -5.39 25.98
N TYR A 82 1.52 -6.36 26.58
CA TYR A 82 1.91 -7.76 26.63
C TYR A 82 1.02 -8.74 25.87
N ILE A 83 -0.15 -8.33 25.34
CA ILE A 83 -1.14 -9.36 24.94
C ILE A 83 -0.83 -9.94 23.55
N HIS A 84 -0.17 -9.19 22.64
CA HIS A 84 0.12 -9.67 21.28
C HIS A 84 1.38 -9.04 20.66
N GLU A 85 2.52 -9.10 21.33
CA GLU A 85 3.78 -8.63 20.74
C GLU A 85 4.20 -9.54 19.57
N ARG A 86 4.58 -8.94 18.44
CA ARG A 86 5.00 -9.61 17.20
C ARG A 86 6.49 -9.39 16.98
N LYS A 87 7.19 -10.42 16.52
CA LYS A 87 8.64 -10.42 16.33
C LYS A 87 9.00 -10.33 14.86
N ALA A 88 9.63 -9.24 14.46
CA ALA A 88 10.19 -9.04 13.13
C ALA A 88 11.73 -9.13 13.14
N SER A 89 12.29 -9.59 12.04
CA SER A 89 13.72 -9.42 11.73
C SER A 89 13.97 -8.04 11.10
N ILE A 90 15.22 -7.58 11.15
CA ILE A 90 15.66 -6.35 10.46
C ILE A 90 15.35 -6.42 8.95
N LYS A 91 15.50 -7.60 8.34
CA LYS A 91 15.15 -7.83 6.93
C LYS A 91 13.65 -7.61 6.66
N GLN A 92 12.77 -8.09 7.54
CA GLN A 92 11.33 -7.89 7.39
C GLN A 92 10.92 -6.43 7.64
N PHE A 93 11.61 -5.74 8.54
CA PHE A 93 11.40 -4.32 8.77
C PHE A 93 11.71 -3.49 7.53
N TYR A 94 12.93 -3.57 7.01
CA TYR A 94 13.31 -2.80 5.81
C TYR A 94 12.68 -3.32 4.52
N GLY A 95 12.33 -4.61 4.44
CA GLY A 95 11.77 -5.21 3.23
C GLY A 95 10.26 -5.02 3.07
N VAL A 96 9.52 -4.84 4.16
CA VAL A 96 8.05 -4.79 4.13
C VAL A 96 7.52 -3.66 5.01
N ILE A 97 7.78 -3.69 6.32
CA ILE A 97 7.08 -2.83 7.29
C ILE A 97 7.38 -1.35 7.07
N PHE A 98 8.66 -0.97 7.03
CA PHE A 98 9.07 0.42 6.89
C PHE A 98 8.69 1.01 5.51
N PRO A 99 8.91 0.32 4.37
CA PRO A 99 8.39 0.77 3.09
C PRO A 99 6.86 0.93 3.05
N SER A 100 6.11 0.02 3.68
CA SER A 100 4.64 0.13 3.74
C SER A 100 4.20 1.37 4.50
N LEU A 101 4.85 1.70 5.62
CA LEU A 101 4.56 2.93 6.38
C LEU A 101 4.91 4.20 5.58
N LEU A 102 6.04 4.20 4.87
CA LEU A 102 6.41 5.32 3.99
C LEU A 102 5.41 5.52 2.84
N GLN A 103 4.85 4.44 2.29
CA GLN A 103 3.82 4.52 1.24
C GLN A 103 2.51 5.13 1.77
N LEU A 104 2.15 4.86 3.02
CA LEU A 104 0.97 5.44 3.65
C LEU A 104 1.11 6.96 3.84
N GLN A 105 2.29 7.43 4.24
CA GLN A 105 2.58 8.87 4.40
C GLN A 105 2.67 9.61 3.06
N ARG A 106 3.34 9.02 2.06
CA ARG A 106 3.47 9.62 0.72
C ARG A 106 2.16 9.61 -0.08
N GLY A 107 1.15 8.91 0.42
CA GLY A 107 -0.13 8.79 -0.26
C GLY A 107 -0.97 10.04 -0.26
N ILE A 108 -0.92 10.92 0.75
CA ILE A 108 -1.92 12.00 0.89
C ILE A 108 -1.35 13.20 1.66
N THR A 109 -1.14 14.34 0.99
CA THR A 109 -1.41 15.61 1.67
C THR A 109 -2.90 15.90 1.53
N ASP A 110 -3.54 16.45 2.57
CA ASP A 110 -4.96 16.86 2.53
C ASP A 110 -5.25 17.81 1.35
N ILE A 111 -4.21 18.52 0.88
CA ILE A 111 -4.24 19.40 -0.29
C ILE A 111 -4.38 18.60 -1.59
N ASP A 112 -3.64 17.50 -1.75
CA ASP A 112 -3.68 16.68 -2.97
C ASP A 112 -4.99 15.88 -3.06
N ASP A 113 -5.49 15.38 -1.94
CA ASP A 113 -6.83 14.76 -1.87
C ASP A 113 -7.92 15.79 -2.19
N ARG A 114 -7.85 17.00 -1.62
CA ARG A 114 -8.81 18.08 -1.93
C ARG A 114 -8.76 18.49 -3.39
N LYS A 115 -7.57 18.64 -3.99
CA LYS A 115 -7.42 18.95 -5.42
C LYS A 115 -7.98 17.83 -6.29
N GLN A 116 -7.71 16.57 -5.95
CA GLN A 116 -8.20 15.43 -6.73
C GLN A 116 -9.72 15.29 -6.62
N ARG A 117 -10.28 15.51 -5.42
CA ARG A 117 -11.73 15.60 -5.18
C ARG A 117 -12.36 16.77 -5.93
N GLU A 118 -11.70 17.92 -5.98
CA GLU A 118 -12.18 19.11 -6.71
C GLU A 118 -12.14 18.87 -8.22
N ILE A 119 -11.07 18.27 -8.76
CA ILE A 119 -10.98 17.87 -10.18
C ILE A 119 -12.04 16.82 -10.53
N CYS A 120 -12.31 15.87 -9.63
CA CYS A 120 -13.37 14.90 -9.80
C CYS A 120 -14.75 15.58 -9.73
N ALA A 121 -15.02 16.39 -8.71
CA ALA A 121 -16.30 17.06 -8.52
C ALA A 121 -16.61 18.09 -9.62
N THR A 122 -15.61 18.77 -10.18
CA THR A 122 -15.79 19.71 -11.30
C THR A 122 -16.08 19.00 -12.62
N LYS A 123 -15.45 17.83 -12.87
CA LYS A 123 -15.73 16.99 -14.04
C LYS A 123 -17.05 16.22 -13.92
N TYR A 124 -17.46 15.87 -12.70
CA TYR A 124 -18.62 15.02 -12.40
C TYR A 124 -19.71 15.72 -11.61
N ARG A 125 -19.80 17.05 -11.65
CA ARG A 125 -20.92 17.73 -11.01
C ARG A 125 -22.20 17.19 -11.64
N ARG A 126 -22.97 16.37 -10.89
CA ARG A 126 -24.40 16.19 -11.18
C ARG A 126 -24.96 17.60 -11.16
N GLY A 127 -25.18 18.13 -12.36
CA GLY A 127 -25.84 19.41 -12.52
C GLY A 127 -27.13 19.33 -11.74
N ASP A 128 -27.28 20.25 -10.80
CA ASP A 128 -28.52 20.52 -10.09
C ASP A 128 -29.73 20.35 -11.02
N GLU A 129 -30.75 19.68 -10.47
CA GLU A 129 -31.89 19.09 -11.16
C GLU A 129 -32.74 20.16 -11.85
N THR A 130 -32.36 20.55 -13.06
CA THR A 130 -33.28 21.19 -14.00
C THR A 130 -32.79 20.96 -15.43
N SER A 131 -33.44 19.99 -16.10
CA SER A 131 -33.49 19.75 -17.56
C SER A 131 -32.19 19.52 -18.37
N LYS A 132 -30.98 19.75 -17.83
CA LYS A 132 -29.69 19.50 -18.52
C LYS A 132 -28.98 18.19 -18.16
N GLY A 133 -29.36 17.51 -17.08
CA GLY A 133 -28.63 16.32 -16.56
C GLY A 133 -28.81 15.00 -17.31
N LYS A 134 -29.93 14.80 -18.02
CA LYS A 134 -30.14 13.56 -18.80
C LYS A 134 -29.26 13.46 -20.05
N LEU A 135 -28.90 14.60 -20.66
CA LEU A 135 -28.02 14.62 -21.81
C LEU A 135 -26.59 14.24 -21.42
N SER A 136 -26.11 14.71 -20.26
CA SER A 136 -24.75 14.39 -19.79
C SER A 136 -24.58 12.91 -19.42
N GLU A 137 -25.60 12.27 -18.85
CA GLU A 137 -25.51 10.83 -18.50
C GLU A 137 -25.47 9.95 -19.76
N ILE A 138 -26.32 10.25 -20.74
CA ILE A 138 -26.35 9.55 -22.04
C ILE A 138 -25.06 9.81 -22.84
N GLU A 139 -24.51 11.02 -22.78
CA GLU A 139 -23.24 11.36 -23.43
C GLU A 139 -22.06 10.62 -22.78
N ILE A 140 -22.04 10.49 -21.45
CA ILE A 140 -21.04 9.71 -20.71
C ILE A 140 -21.14 8.22 -21.07
N GLU A 141 -22.33 7.63 -21.04
CA GLU A 141 -22.54 6.22 -21.43
C GLU A 141 -22.05 5.95 -22.86
N ARG A 142 -22.40 6.85 -23.80
CA ARG A 142 -21.99 6.76 -25.20
C ARG A 142 -20.47 6.91 -25.40
N GLU A 143 -19.81 7.74 -24.59
CA GLU A 143 -18.36 7.87 -24.60
C GLU A 143 -17.68 6.63 -24.02
N GLU A 144 -18.27 5.97 -23.02
CA GLU A 144 -17.73 4.78 -22.35
C GLU A 144 -17.92 3.49 -23.17
N GLU A 145 -19.01 3.40 -23.92
CA GLU A 145 -19.31 2.26 -24.78
C GLU A 145 -18.28 2.03 -25.89
N CYS A 146 -18.12 0.77 -26.27
CA CYS A 146 -17.37 0.45 -27.48
C CYS A 146 -18.17 0.89 -28.71
N GLY A 147 -17.61 1.77 -29.54
CA GLY A 147 -18.23 2.23 -30.80
C GLY A 147 -18.45 1.16 -31.89
N ILE A 148 -18.28 -0.13 -31.57
CA ILE A 148 -18.57 -1.26 -32.47
C ILE A 148 -19.71 -2.12 -31.91
N CYS A 149 -19.63 -2.55 -30.65
CA CYS A 149 -20.65 -3.41 -30.04
C CYS A 149 -21.65 -2.68 -29.15
N MET A 150 -21.44 -1.38 -28.87
CA MET A 150 -22.28 -0.56 -27.99
C MET A 150 -22.43 -1.15 -26.58
N GLU A 151 -21.44 -1.91 -26.13
CA GLU A 151 -21.41 -2.46 -24.76
C GLU A 151 -20.37 -1.69 -23.93
N MET A 152 -20.66 -1.49 -22.64
CA MET A 152 -19.77 -0.91 -21.62
C MET A 152 -18.68 -1.90 -21.21
N ASN A 153 -17.73 -2.14 -22.11
CA ASN A 153 -16.56 -2.98 -21.85
C ASN A 153 -15.31 -2.12 -21.69
N THR A 154 -14.31 -2.62 -20.95
CA THR A 154 -12.97 -2.02 -20.94
C THR A 154 -12.44 -1.88 -22.36
N LYS A 155 -12.12 -0.63 -22.74
CA LYS A 155 -11.61 -0.31 -24.07
C LYS A 155 -10.09 -0.40 -24.09
N VAL A 156 -9.57 -0.64 -25.29
CA VAL A 156 -8.15 -0.52 -25.62
C VAL A 156 -7.97 0.55 -26.67
N VAL A 157 -6.82 1.21 -26.64
CA VAL A 157 -6.44 2.27 -27.57
C VAL A 157 -5.41 1.74 -28.56
N LEU A 158 -5.66 1.99 -29.84
CA LEU A 158 -4.73 1.67 -30.92
C LEU A 158 -3.62 2.73 -30.98
N PRO A 159 -2.34 2.39 -30.76
CA PRO A 159 -1.27 3.38 -30.59
C PRO A 159 -0.96 4.19 -31.86
N SER A 160 -1.28 3.66 -33.05
CA SER A 160 -1.01 4.34 -34.32
C SER A 160 -2.02 5.44 -34.67
N CYS A 161 -3.23 5.37 -34.12
CA CYS A 161 -4.35 6.25 -34.53
C CYS A 161 -5.26 6.71 -33.38
N ASN A 162 -4.94 6.35 -32.13
CA ASN A 162 -5.66 6.70 -30.90
C ASN A 162 -7.15 6.34 -30.82
N HIS A 163 -7.69 5.63 -31.80
CA HIS A 163 -9.04 5.07 -31.74
C HIS A 163 -9.16 3.99 -30.66
N SER A 164 -10.31 3.94 -30.02
CA SER A 164 -10.59 3.00 -28.93
C SER A 164 -11.75 2.06 -29.24
N LEU A 165 -11.64 0.82 -28.76
CA LEU A 165 -12.63 -0.24 -28.92
C LEU A 165 -12.42 -1.30 -27.84
N CYS A 166 -13.41 -2.13 -27.54
CA CYS A 166 -13.21 -3.22 -26.58
C CYS A 166 -12.27 -4.30 -27.14
N MET A 167 -11.61 -5.04 -26.25
CA MET A 167 -10.66 -6.10 -26.62
C MET A 167 -11.30 -7.19 -27.50
N LYS A 168 -12.58 -7.52 -27.26
CA LYS A 168 -13.35 -8.49 -28.06
C LYS A 168 -13.51 -8.02 -29.50
N CYS A 169 -13.93 -6.78 -29.71
CA CYS A 169 -14.07 -6.17 -31.04
C CYS A 169 -12.71 -6.03 -31.75
N TYR A 170 -11.65 -5.66 -31.02
CA TYR A 170 -10.29 -5.63 -31.57
C TYR A 170 -9.86 -7.00 -32.10
N ARG A 171 -9.97 -8.06 -31.29
CA ARG A 171 -9.55 -9.42 -31.69
C ARG A 171 -10.35 -9.94 -32.88
N ASN A 172 -11.68 -9.76 -32.87
CA ASN A 172 -12.56 -10.17 -33.96
C ASN A 172 -12.26 -9.43 -35.26
N TRP A 173 -12.01 -8.12 -35.18
CA TRP A 173 -11.68 -7.32 -36.35
C TRP A 173 -10.29 -7.67 -36.90
N ARG A 174 -9.28 -7.80 -36.03
CA ARG A 174 -7.90 -8.14 -36.42
C ARG A 174 -7.80 -9.49 -37.13
N ALA A 175 -8.66 -10.45 -36.79
CA ALA A 175 -8.75 -11.73 -37.49
C ALA A 175 -9.21 -11.59 -38.96
N ARG A 176 -9.90 -10.50 -39.31
CA ARG A 176 -10.45 -10.24 -40.64
C ARG A 176 -9.67 -9.18 -41.41
N SER A 177 -9.15 -8.17 -40.72
CA SER A 177 -8.41 -7.06 -41.31
C SER A 177 -7.32 -6.55 -40.38
N GLN A 178 -6.14 -6.30 -40.92
CA GLN A 178 -5.01 -5.68 -40.20
C GLN A 178 -5.03 -4.14 -40.34
N SER A 179 -6.21 -3.54 -40.21
CA SER A 179 -6.42 -2.09 -40.28
C SER A 179 -7.30 -1.62 -39.13
N CYS A 180 -7.24 -0.33 -38.77
CA CYS A 180 -8.16 0.24 -37.80
C CYS A 180 -9.61 0.20 -38.36
N PRO A 181 -10.61 -0.28 -37.59
CA PRO A 181 -11.99 -0.32 -38.06
C PRO A 181 -12.60 1.08 -38.25
N PHE A 182 -12.01 2.12 -37.66
CA PHE A 182 -12.52 3.50 -37.72
C PHE A 182 -11.86 4.32 -38.84
N CYS A 183 -10.53 4.32 -38.93
CA CYS A 183 -9.78 5.13 -39.89
C CYS A 183 -9.00 4.35 -40.95
N ARG A 184 -8.99 3.01 -40.88
CA ARG A 184 -8.26 2.11 -41.78
C ARG A 184 -6.73 2.22 -41.74
N ASP A 185 -6.16 2.93 -40.77
CA ASP A 185 -4.71 2.92 -40.54
C ASP A 185 -4.17 1.51 -40.30
N SER A 186 -2.96 1.23 -40.76
CA SER A 186 -2.37 -0.11 -40.71
C SER A 186 -2.06 -0.55 -39.28
N LEU A 187 -2.53 -1.74 -38.91
CA LEU A 187 -2.24 -2.40 -37.62
C LEU A 187 -1.19 -3.51 -37.74
N LYS A 188 -0.56 -3.68 -38.91
CA LYS A 188 0.44 -4.75 -39.16
C LYS A 188 1.62 -4.74 -38.19
N ARG A 189 1.90 -3.60 -37.56
CA ARG A 189 2.99 -3.40 -36.59
C ARG A 189 2.51 -3.32 -35.13
N VAL A 190 1.22 -3.54 -34.87
CA VAL A 190 0.65 -3.47 -33.52
C VAL A 190 0.31 -4.89 -33.08
N ASP A 191 1.00 -5.37 -32.06
CA ASP A 191 0.61 -6.59 -31.37
C ASP A 191 -0.36 -6.32 -30.21
N SER A 192 -1.08 -7.37 -29.79
CA SER A 192 -2.03 -7.29 -28.67
C SER A 192 -1.40 -6.84 -27.34
N GLY A 193 -0.09 -7.06 -27.14
CA GLY A 193 0.65 -6.58 -25.97
C GLY A 193 1.02 -5.09 -26.02
N GLU A 194 0.90 -4.44 -27.18
CA GLU A 194 1.21 -3.01 -27.36
C GLU A 194 -0.05 -2.12 -27.29
N LEU A 195 -1.20 -2.73 -27.03
CA LEU A 195 -2.46 -2.03 -26.81
C LEU A 195 -2.48 -1.38 -25.44
N TRP A 196 -2.85 -0.10 -25.41
CA TRP A 196 -3.00 0.63 -24.17
C TRP A 196 -4.40 0.40 -23.61
N ILE A 197 -4.51 0.10 -22.32
CA ILE A 197 -5.82 0.01 -21.66
C ILE A 197 -6.36 1.43 -21.50
N TYR A 198 -7.57 1.66 -22.00
CA TYR A 198 -8.29 2.89 -21.74
C TYR A 198 -8.84 2.82 -20.31
N THR A 199 -8.15 3.45 -19.37
CA THR A 199 -8.62 3.56 -17.99
C THR A 199 -9.81 4.51 -17.95
N ASN A 200 -10.98 3.99 -17.61
CA ASN A 200 -12.10 4.86 -17.29
C ASN A 200 -11.81 5.54 -15.94
N ILE A 201 -12.31 6.74 -15.74
CA ILE A 201 -12.26 7.45 -14.48
C ILE A 201 -13.05 6.69 -13.39
N CYS A 202 -14.06 5.89 -13.77
CA CYS A 202 -14.72 4.94 -12.87
C CYS A 202 -13.79 3.80 -12.39
N ASP A 203 -12.70 3.50 -13.10
CA ASP A 203 -11.69 2.52 -12.69
C ASP A 203 -10.65 3.13 -11.72
N ILE A 204 -10.65 4.46 -11.57
CA ILE A 204 -9.76 5.17 -10.64
C ILE A 204 -10.33 5.00 -9.23
N LYS A 205 -9.79 4.02 -8.49
CA LYS A 205 -10.07 3.89 -7.06
C LYS A 205 -9.68 5.18 -6.34
N ASP A 206 -10.59 5.70 -5.51
CA ASP A 206 -10.28 6.84 -4.66
C ASP A 206 -9.08 6.54 -3.77
N LEU A 207 -8.25 7.55 -3.55
CA LEU A 207 -6.97 7.45 -2.87
C LEU A 207 -7.15 7.01 -1.42
N SER A 208 -8.27 7.41 -0.78
CA SER A 208 -8.67 6.94 0.54
C SER A 208 -8.86 5.41 0.59
N THR A 209 -9.39 4.82 -0.47
CA THR A 209 -9.60 3.38 -0.58
C THR A 209 -8.27 2.64 -0.76
N ILE A 210 -7.35 3.19 -1.55
CA ILE A 210 -6.00 2.65 -1.73
C ILE A 210 -5.23 2.65 -0.40
N THR A 211 -5.24 3.77 0.32
CA THR A 211 -4.58 3.90 1.62
C THR A 211 -5.13 2.89 2.63
N ARG A 212 -6.47 2.79 2.74
CA ARG A 212 -7.13 1.81 3.62
C ARG A 212 -6.80 0.36 3.25
N GLU A 213 -6.75 0.02 1.96
CA GLU A 213 -6.35 -1.31 1.52
C GLU A 213 -4.88 -1.61 1.82
N ASN A 214 -3.99 -0.63 1.65
CA ASN A 214 -2.56 -0.77 1.96
C ASN A 214 -2.32 -0.94 3.47
N MET A 215 -3.05 -0.20 4.30
CA MET A 215 -3.01 -0.36 5.75
C MET A 215 -3.48 -1.76 6.16
N LYS A 216 -4.61 -2.24 5.60
CA LYS A 216 -5.07 -3.62 5.84
C LYS A 216 -4.01 -4.66 5.47
N ARG A 217 -3.33 -4.52 4.34
CA ARG A 217 -2.25 -5.44 3.93
C ARG A 217 -1.08 -5.43 4.92
N LEU A 218 -0.67 -4.24 5.40
CA LEU A 218 0.38 -4.12 6.40
C LEU A 218 -0.01 -4.81 7.72
N LEU A 219 -1.23 -4.57 8.21
CA LEU A 219 -1.72 -5.20 9.44
C LEU A 219 -1.81 -6.72 9.31
N MET A 220 -2.35 -7.23 8.19
CA MET A 220 -2.37 -8.67 7.90
C MET A 220 -0.97 -9.30 7.85
N TYR A 221 0.02 -8.56 7.35
CA TYR A 221 1.41 -9.04 7.38
C TYR A 221 1.96 -9.11 8.80
N ILE A 222 1.73 -8.07 9.62
CA ILE A 222 2.16 -8.02 11.02
C ILE A 222 1.51 -9.14 11.84
N ASP A 223 0.23 -9.42 11.63
CA ASP A 223 -0.50 -10.48 12.33
C ASP A 223 0.11 -11.86 12.10
N LYS A 224 0.68 -12.10 10.91
CA LYS A 224 1.36 -13.35 10.53
C LYS A 224 2.79 -13.48 11.08
N LEU A 225 3.34 -12.43 11.68
CA LEU A 225 4.67 -12.52 12.30
C LEU A 225 4.61 -13.40 13.56
N PRO A 226 5.74 -14.02 13.95
CA PRO A 226 5.82 -14.82 15.17
C PRO A 226 5.39 -14.02 16.41
N VAL A 227 4.56 -14.63 17.25
CA VAL A 227 4.13 -14.05 18.53
C VAL A 227 5.23 -14.21 19.57
N VAL A 228 5.49 -13.17 20.35
CA VAL A 228 6.30 -13.26 21.57
C VAL A 228 5.38 -13.72 22.69
N TYR A 229 5.58 -14.94 23.18
CA TYR A 229 4.86 -15.41 24.35
C TYR A 229 5.46 -14.75 25.61
N PRO A 230 4.65 -14.09 26.46
CA PRO A 230 5.15 -13.66 27.75
C PRO A 230 5.54 -14.89 28.58
N ASP A 231 6.66 -14.80 29.29
CA ASP A 231 7.11 -15.84 30.21
C ASP A 231 6.05 -16.06 31.30
N PRO A 232 5.49 -17.28 31.47
CA PRO A 232 4.54 -17.59 32.53
C PRO A 232 5.05 -17.24 33.93
N ALA A 233 6.37 -17.16 34.14
CA ALA A 233 6.97 -16.83 35.43
C ALA A 233 6.83 -15.36 35.85
N LEU A 234 6.42 -14.44 34.96
CA LEU A 234 6.23 -13.01 35.26
C LEU A 234 4.77 -12.60 35.46
N VAL A 235 3.83 -13.53 35.33
CA VAL A 235 2.43 -13.31 35.70
C VAL A 235 2.33 -13.57 37.21
N SER A 236 2.72 -12.59 38.03
CA SER A 236 2.40 -12.63 39.44
C SER A 236 0.89 -12.64 39.60
N TYR A 237 0.32 -13.77 39.99
CA TYR A 237 -1.02 -13.83 40.54
C TYR A 237 -1.05 -12.91 41.76
N HIS A 238 -1.68 -11.74 41.64
CA HIS A 238 -2.12 -11.02 42.81
C HIS A 238 -3.17 -11.89 43.52
N PRO A 239 -2.95 -12.33 44.77
CA PRO A 239 -3.98 -12.99 45.53
C PRO A 239 -5.01 -11.93 45.92
N ASN A 240 -6.24 -12.09 45.46
CA ASN A 240 -7.37 -11.35 46.00
C ASN A 240 -7.55 -11.75 47.47
N TYR A 241 -7.32 -10.81 48.38
CA TYR A 241 -7.92 -10.78 49.71
C TYR A 241 -8.60 -9.43 49.90
#